data_AF-A0A430Q767-F1
#
_entry.id   AF-A0A430Q767-F1
#
_cell.length_a   1.000
_cell.length_b   1.000
_cell.length_c   1.000
_cell.angle_alpha   90.00
_cell.angle_beta   90.00
_cell.angle_gamma   90.00
#
_symmetry.space_group_name_H-M   'P 1'
#
loop_
_entity.id
_entity.type
_entity.pdbx_description
1 polymer ?
#
loop_
_entity_poly.entity_id
_entity_poly.type
_entity_poly.pdbx_seq_one_letter_code
_entity_poly.pdbx_strand_id
1 'polypeptide(L)'
;MVDFVEEEDNEDIYSSDPQRNPDLKVVSQRPFNAETPLSSICSNPITPTDLFFVRNHLPVPDVDPENPSQILVFGISHLNLFISHLTNHPS
;
A
#
# COMPACT_ATOMS: atom_id res chain seq x y z
N MET A 1 1.40 -1.89 45.87
CA MET A 1 2.35 -2.82 45.23
C MET A 1 2.15 -2.59 43.75
N VAL A 2 3.08 -1.83 43.16
CA VAL A 2 3.22 -1.36 41.76
C VAL A 2 2.02 -1.54 40.82
N ASP A 3 1.39 -0.41 40.48
CA ASP A 3 0.64 -0.28 39.23
C ASP A 3 1.65 -0.36 38.09
N PHE A 4 1.58 -1.42 37.28
CA PHE A 4 2.30 -1.49 36.02
C PHE A 4 1.58 -0.56 35.05
N VAL A 5 2.03 0.69 34.96
CA VAL A 5 1.73 1.53 33.81
C VAL A 5 2.64 1.02 32.70
N GLU A 6 2.11 0.17 31.81
CA GLU A 6 2.77 -0.09 30.54
C GLU A 6 2.79 1.25 29.80
N GLU A 7 3.97 1.86 29.67
CA GLU A 7 4.13 3.01 28.80
C GLU A 7 3.96 2.51 27.36
N GLU A 8 2.74 2.65 26.82
CA GLU A 8 2.50 2.49 25.40
C GLU A 8 3.26 3.61 24.67
N ASP A 9 4.44 3.30 24.15
CA ASP A 9 5.01 3.99 22.98
C ASP A 9 4.01 3.80 21.82
N ASN A 10 2.95 4.62 21.81
CA ASN A 10 1.94 4.66 20.76
C ASN A 10 2.51 5.38 19.53
N GLU A 11 3.57 4.82 18.93
CA GLU A 11 4.00 5.26 17.61
C GLU A 11 2.88 4.96 16.60
N ASP A 12 2.43 5.99 15.90
CA ASP A 12 1.41 5.84 14.87
C ASP A 12 2.00 5.10 13.66
N ILE A 13 1.72 3.79 13.59
CA ILE A 13 2.21 2.89 12.54
C ILE A 13 1.72 3.26 11.13
N TYR A 14 0.78 4.21 11.01
CA TYR A 14 0.28 4.74 9.74
C TYR A 14 0.84 6.14 9.41
N SER A 15 1.78 6.66 10.21
CA SER A 15 2.32 8.02 10.03
C SER A 15 3.03 8.24 8.68
N SER A 16 3.55 7.18 8.08
CA SER A 16 4.18 7.19 6.76
C SER A 16 3.23 6.84 5.60
N ASP A 17 1.93 6.62 5.85
CA ASP A 17 0.98 6.35 4.78
C ASP A 17 0.95 7.51 3.77
N PRO A 18 0.95 7.22 2.45
CA PRO A 18 1.01 8.27 1.44
C PRO A 18 -0.28 9.08 1.38
N GLN A 19 -0.16 10.35 1.01
CA GLN A 19 -1.32 11.21 0.75
C GLN A 19 -2.16 10.67 -0.41
N ARG A 20 -3.48 10.83 -0.29
CA ARG A 20 -4.47 10.31 -1.25
C ARG A 20 -5.31 11.45 -1.81
N ASN A 21 -5.88 11.24 -3.00
CA ASN A 21 -6.76 12.23 -3.61
C ASN A 21 -7.94 12.51 -2.66
N PRO A 22 -8.21 13.78 -2.31
CA PRO A 22 -9.29 14.15 -1.38
C PRO A 22 -10.69 13.84 -1.91
N ASP A 23 -10.86 13.66 -3.22
CA ASP A 23 -12.14 13.33 -3.83
C ASP A 23 -12.52 11.86 -3.63
N LEU A 24 -11.59 11.00 -3.19
CA LEU A 24 -11.90 9.61 -2.89
C LEU A 24 -12.96 9.50 -1.79
N LYS A 25 -13.92 8.60 -1.97
CA LYS A 25 -14.88 8.30 -0.93
C LYS A 25 -14.23 7.35 0.08
N VAL A 26 -13.76 7.90 1.19
CA VAL A 26 -13.07 7.13 2.23
C VAL A 26 -14.05 6.30 3.05
N VAL A 27 -13.78 4.99 3.14
CA VAL A 27 -14.53 4.01 3.95
C VAL A 27 -13.85 3.78 5.29
N SER A 28 -12.51 3.80 5.32
CA SER A 28 -11.69 3.69 6.54
C SER A 28 -10.42 4.51 6.37
N GLN A 29 -10.01 5.24 7.41
CA GLN A 29 -8.75 6.01 7.40
C GLN A 29 -7.55 5.15 7.81
N ARG A 30 -7.72 4.19 8.74
CA ARG A 30 -6.63 3.35 9.29
C ARG A 30 -7.12 1.91 9.50
N PRO A 31 -6.72 0.95 8.64
CA PRO A 31 -5.96 1.15 7.39
C PRO A 31 -6.77 1.93 6.35
N PHE A 32 -6.08 2.65 5.47
CA PHE A 32 -6.73 3.46 4.43
C PHE A 32 -7.46 2.57 3.41
N ASN A 33 -8.77 2.72 3.32
CA ASN A 33 -9.62 2.07 2.33
C ASN A 33 -10.59 3.11 1.75
N ALA A 34 -10.61 3.24 0.42
CA ALA A 34 -11.45 4.24 -0.25
C ALA A 34 -11.84 3.78 -1.66
N GLU A 35 -12.95 4.30 -2.15
CA GLU A 35 -13.49 4.00 -3.48
C GLU A 35 -13.59 5.24 -4.36
N THR A 36 -13.58 5.04 -5.68
CA THR A 36 -13.87 6.09 -6.66
C THR A 36 -15.32 6.58 -6.46
N PRO A 37 -15.57 7.90 -6.39
CA PRO A 37 -16.94 8.41 -6.32
C PRO A 37 -17.80 7.97 -7.51
N LEU A 38 -19.08 7.68 -7.26
CA LEU A 38 -20.02 7.28 -8.32
C LEU A 38 -20.16 8.35 -9.41
N SER A 39 -20.02 9.63 -9.08
CA SER A 39 -20.03 10.73 -10.05
C SER A 39 -18.85 10.68 -11.03
N SER A 40 -17.75 10.04 -10.65
CA SER A 40 -16.48 10.05 -11.39
C SER A 40 -16.12 8.67 -11.97
N ILE A 41 -16.69 7.57 -11.46
CA ILE A 41 -16.32 6.19 -11.85
C ILE A 41 -16.55 5.86 -13.33
N CYS A 42 -17.49 6.54 -13.99
CA CYS A 42 -17.76 6.38 -15.43
C CYS A 42 -17.36 7.61 -16.26
N SER A 43 -16.63 8.56 -15.67
CA SER A 43 -16.22 9.79 -16.38
C SER A 43 -15.14 9.53 -17.43
N ASN A 44 -14.35 8.46 -17.28
CA ASN A 44 -13.30 8.03 -18.20
C ASN A 44 -13.33 6.49 -18.31
N PRO A 45 -13.15 5.89 -19.51
CA PRO A 45 -12.99 4.44 -19.66
C PRO A 45 -11.84 3.84 -18.82
N ILE A 46 -10.81 4.62 -18.49
CA ILE A 46 -9.73 4.21 -17.58
C ILE A 46 -9.77 5.13 -16.37
N THR A 47 -10.05 4.56 -15.19
CA THR A 47 -10.02 5.32 -13.93
C THR A 47 -8.61 5.86 -13.68
N PRO A 48 -8.44 7.18 -13.48
CA PRO A 48 -7.15 7.75 -13.11
C PRO A 48 -6.57 7.09 -11.85
N THR A 49 -5.25 6.89 -11.80
CA THR A 49 -4.56 6.18 -10.71
C THR A 49 -4.83 6.79 -9.33
N ASP A 50 -4.93 8.11 -9.24
CA ASP A 50 -5.19 8.84 -8.01
C ASP A 50 -6.65 8.72 -7.51
N LEU A 51 -7.57 8.32 -8.39
CA LEU A 51 -8.97 7.99 -8.07
C LEU A 51 -9.24 6.48 -8.04
N PHE A 52 -8.24 5.64 -8.27
CA PHE A 52 -8.39 4.19 -8.29
C PHE A 52 -8.70 3.66 -6.88
N PHE A 53 -9.53 2.63 -6.79
CA PHE A 53 -9.92 2.00 -5.53
C PHE A 53 -8.70 1.55 -4.70
N VAL A 54 -8.70 1.87 -3.40
CA VAL A 54 -7.63 1.50 -2.46
C VAL A 54 -8.19 0.57 -1.40
N ARG A 55 -7.55 -0.59 -1.21
CA ARG A 55 -7.87 -1.54 -0.15
C ARG A 55 -6.61 -1.99 0.58
N ASN A 56 -6.37 -1.39 1.74
CA ASN A 56 -5.27 -1.78 2.61
C ASN A 56 -5.79 -2.56 3.81
N HIS A 57 -5.08 -3.62 4.18
CA HIS A 57 -5.29 -4.35 5.42
C HIS A 57 -4.39 -3.87 6.56
N LEU A 58 -3.28 -3.22 6.23
CA LEU A 58 -2.17 -2.80 7.10
C LEU A 58 -1.59 -1.46 6.56
N PRO A 59 -0.66 -0.80 7.28
CA PRO A 59 0.06 0.35 6.74
C PRO A 59 0.73 0.06 5.39
N VAL A 60 0.88 1.08 4.56
CA VAL A 60 1.59 0.96 3.28
C VAL A 60 3.08 0.81 3.57
N PRO A 61 3.78 -0.22 3.02
CA PRO A 61 5.22 -0.35 3.20
C PRO A 61 5.96 0.85 2.62
N ASP A 62 6.88 1.42 3.39
CA ASP A 62 7.87 2.37 2.89
C ASP A 62 9.04 1.59 2.26
N VAL A 63 9.24 1.77 0.97
CA VAL A 63 10.24 1.02 0.18
C VAL A 63 11.27 2.01 -0.34
N ASP A 64 12.52 1.83 0.08
CA ASP A 64 13.64 2.64 -0.40
C ASP A 64 13.94 2.29 -1.87
N PRO A 65 13.81 3.25 -2.81
CA PRO A 65 14.06 3.01 -4.23
C PRO A 65 15.53 2.69 -4.54
N GLU A 66 16.48 3.10 -3.69
CA GLU A 66 17.91 2.82 -3.87
C GLU A 66 18.27 1.37 -3.46
N ASN A 67 17.42 0.75 -2.63
CA ASN A 67 17.59 -0.64 -2.23
C ASN A 67 16.83 -1.57 -3.19
N PRO A 68 17.53 -2.46 -3.93
CA PRO A 68 16.89 -3.29 -4.93
C PRO A 68 15.92 -4.30 -4.29
N SER A 69 14.63 -4.10 -4.56
CA SER A 69 13.57 -5.02 -4.11
C SER A 69 13.74 -6.41 -4.74
N GLN A 70 13.54 -7.43 -3.91
CA GLN A 70 13.64 -8.85 -4.27
C GLN A 70 12.28 -9.53 -4.18
N ILE A 71 12.04 -10.48 -5.08
CA ILE A 71 10.88 -11.35 -5.13
C ILE A 71 11.39 -12.78 -5.01
N LEU A 72 11.03 -13.42 -3.90
CA LEU A 72 11.35 -14.81 -3.64
C LEU A 72 10.16 -15.68 -4.04
N VAL A 73 10.36 -16.52 -5.05
CA VAL A 73 9.36 -17.47 -5.54
C VAL A 73 9.70 -18.85 -4.98
N PHE A 74 8.75 -19.43 -4.24
CA PHE A 74 8.88 -20.75 -3.62
C PHE A 74 7.90 -21.74 -4.25
N GLY A 75 8.30 -23.02 -4.35
CA GLY A 75 7.50 -24.11 -4.90
C GLY A 75 8.28 -25.43 -4.86
N ILE A 76 8.21 -26.22 -5.95
CA ILE A 76 9.08 -27.41 -6.11
C ILE A 76 10.57 -27.01 -6.22
N SER A 77 10.82 -25.79 -6.67
CA SER A 77 12.13 -25.14 -6.69
C SER A 77 12.02 -23.72 -6.12
N HIS A 78 13.18 -23.08 -5.93
CA HIS A 78 13.29 -21.73 -5.40
C HIS A 78 13.94 -20.82 -6.44
N LEU A 79 13.40 -19.62 -6.60
CA LEU A 79 13.96 -18.59 -7.47
C LEU A 79 13.97 -17.24 -6.76
N ASN A 80 15.08 -16.53 -6.83
CA ASN A 80 15.21 -15.15 -6.37
C ASN A 80 15.28 -14.23 -7.59
N LEU A 81 14.32 -13.30 -7.69
CA LEU A 81 14.24 -12.32 -8.76
C LEU A 81 14.38 -10.91 -8.19
N PHE A 82 15.15 -10.05 -8.85
CA PHE A 82 15.07 -8.62 -8.63
C PHE A 82 14.00 -8.02 -9.54
N ILE A 83 13.45 -6.86 -9.16
CA ILE A 83 12.50 -6.11 -10.03
C ILE A 83 13.09 -5.89 -11.43
N SER A 84 14.39 -5.64 -11.53
CA SER A 84 15.11 -5.50 -12.81
C SER A 84 15.04 -6.74 -13.70
N HIS A 85 14.88 -7.94 -13.14
CA HIS A 85 14.67 -9.15 -13.95
C HIS A 85 13.28 -9.16 -14.60
N LEU A 86 12.25 -8.65 -13.92
CA LEU A 86 10.88 -8.66 -14.43
C LEU A 86 10.67 -7.71 -15.61
N THR A 87 11.35 -6.57 -15.61
CA THR A 87 11.20 -5.54 -16.66
C THR A 87 11.94 -5.88 -17.95
N ASN A 88 12.80 -6.90 -17.95
CA ASN A 88 13.57 -7.34 -19.12
C ASN A 88 12.88 -8.49 -19.90
N HIS A 89 11.71 -8.94 -19.46
CA HIS A 89 10.88 -9.90 -20.18
C HIS A 89 9.88 -9.18 -21.10
N PRO A 90 9.50 -9.78 -22.26
CA PRO A 90 8.46 -9.22 -23.10
C PRO A 90 7.17 -9.05 -22.29
N SER A 91 6.56 -7.88 -22.42
CA SER A 91 5.32 -7.48 -21.76
C SER A 91 4.11 -8.25 -22.29
#